data_AF-A0A804QDN4-F1
#
_entry.id   AF-A0A804QDN4-F1
#
_cell.length_a   1.000
_cell.length_b   1.000
_cell.length_c   1.000
_cell.angle_alpha   90.00
_cell.angle_beta   90.00
_cell.angle_gamma   90.00
#
_symmetry.space_group_name_H-M   'P 1'
#
loop_
_entity.id
_entity.type
_entity.pdbx_description
1 polymer ?
#
loop_
_entity_poly.entity_id
_entity_poly.type
_entity_poly.pdbx_seq_one_letter_code
_entity_poly.pdbx_strand_id
1 'polypeptide(L)'
;MSVFLLHCLLIVELYVSTVVCSSRALWKGAFVDAFLARIKKNRENMNGKKIWSRRSSILPEFVGSTVLIYNGKNHVRCKITEGKVGHKFGEFAFTQRRRPHRTITGKGNQGKGRK
;
A
#
# COMPACT_ATOMS: atom_id res chain seq x y z
N MET A 1 -11.10 -31.75 -23.05
CA MET A 1 -11.79 -30.50 -22.64
C MET A 1 -11.75 -30.25 -21.13
N SER A 2 -11.76 -31.26 -20.25
CA SER A 2 -11.82 -31.06 -18.79
C SER A 2 -10.50 -30.57 -18.14
N VAL A 3 -9.33 -31.11 -18.53
CA VAL A 3 -8.03 -30.77 -17.89
C VAL A 3 -7.54 -29.34 -18.16
N PHE A 4 -7.86 -28.77 -19.34
CA PHE A 4 -7.46 -27.39 -19.67
C PHE A 4 -8.25 -26.36 -18.87
N LEU A 5 -9.55 -26.58 -18.66
CA LEU A 5 -10.37 -25.71 -17.82
C LEU A 5 -9.96 -25.81 -16.34
N LEU A 6 -9.64 -27.02 -15.87
CA LEU A 6 -9.22 -27.23 -14.48
C LEU A 6 -7.86 -26.58 -14.19
N HIS A 7 -6.90 -26.66 -15.12
CA HIS A 7 -5.59 -26.02 -14.94
C HIS A 7 -5.67 -24.49 -15.06
N CYS A 8 -6.54 -23.98 -15.95
CA CYS A 8 -6.78 -22.55 -16.04
C CYS A 8 -7.36 -21.98 -14.73
N LEU A 9 -8.29 -22.70 -14.08
CA LEU A 9 -8.86 -22.30 -12.79
C LEU A 9 -7.81 -22.27 -11.67
N LEU A 10 -6.92 -23.27 -11.62
CA LEU A 10 -5.85 -23.37 -10.63
C LEU A 10 -4.82 -22.24 -10.77
N ILE A 11 -4.50 -21.82 -12.01
CA ILE A 11 -3.61 -20.67 -12.24
C ILE A 11 -4.25 -19.37 -11.75
N VAL A 12 -5.56 -19.18 -11.98
CA VAL A 12 -6.29 -17.99 -11.50
C VAL A 12 -6.38 -17.98 -9.97
N GLU A 13 -6.67 -19.12 -9.32
CA GLU A 13 -6.71 -19.23 -7.85
C GLU A 13 -5.34 -18.98 -7.19
N LEU A 14 -4.26 -19.50 -7.77
CA LEU A 14 -2.90 -19.28 -7.26
C LEU A 14 -2.43 -17.82 -7.47
N TYR A 15 -2.83 -17.16 -8.56
CA TYR A 15 -2.54 -15.74 -8.80
C TYR A 15 -3.22 -14.83 -7.75
N VAL A 16 -4.45 -15.17 -7.34
CA VAL A 16 -5.15 -14.44 -6.27
C VAL A 16 -4.54 -14.74 -4.89
N SER A 17 -4.05 -15.96 -4.65
CA SER A 17 -3.52 -16.36 -3.34
C SER A 17 -2.15 -15.77 -3.01
N THR A 18 -1.24 -15.70 -3.99
CA THR A 18 0.13 -15.22 -3.78
C THR A 18 0.24 -13.71 -3.55
N VAL A 19 -0.63 -12.91 -4.18
CA VAL A 19 -0.64 -11.44 -3.99
C VAL A 19 -1.17 -11.01 -2.62
N VAL A 20 -1.82 -11.92 -1.88
CA VAL A 20 -2.30 -11.66 -0.51
C VAL A 20 -1.44 -12.40 0.51
N CYS A 21 -0.11 -12.43 0.30
CA CYS A 21 0.84 -12.74 1.36
C CYS A 21 0.85 -11.58 2.38
N SER A 22 -0.13 -11.60 3.27
CA SER A 22 -0.19 -10.72 4.43
C SER A 22 -0.13 -11.59 5.68
N SER A 23 0.51 -11.09 6.74
CA SER A 23 0.72 -11.71 8.07
C SER A 23 -0.52 -12.29 8.79
N ARG A 24 -1.69 -12.39 8.14
CA ARG A 24 -2.94 -12.95 8.66
C ARG A 24 -3.19 -14.32 8.04
N ALA A 25 -4.00 -15.13 8.72
CA ALA A 25 -4.45 -16.40 8.16
C ALA A 25 -5.24 -16.21 6.86
N LEU A 26 -5.07 -17.14 5.91
CA LEU A 26 -5.68 -17.08 4.57
C LEU A 26 -7.21 -16.89 4.62
N TRP A 27 -7.90 -17.56 5.54
CA TRP A 27 -9.35 -17.47 5.72
C TRP A 27 -9.85 -16.08 6.15
N LYS A 28 -8.99 -15.20 6.66
CA LYS A 28 -9.35 -13.83 7.08
C LYS A 28 -9.29 -12.81 5.94
N GLY A 29 -8.52 -13.11 4.88
CA GLY A 29 -8.29 -12.21 3.76
C GLY A 29 -7.53 -10.90 4.10
N ALA A 30 -7.47 -10.02 3.09
CA ALA A 30 -6.83 -8.72 3.21
C ALA A 30 -7.65 -7.79 4.13
N PHE A 31 -7.00 -7.20 5.12
CA PHE A 31 -7.68 -6.28 6.02
C PHE A 31 -7.82 -4.90 5.39
N VAL A 32 -9.05 -4.39 5.48
CA VAL A 32 -9.43 -3.05 5.08
C VAL A 32 -10.27 -2.44 6.21
N ASP A 33 -9.92 -1.24 6.63
CA ASP A 33 -10.67 -0.51 7.64
C ASP A 33 -12.10 -0.19 7.17
N ALA A 34 -13.05 -0.08 8.10
CA ALA A 34 -14.46 0.17 7.80
C ALA A 34 -14.66 1.44 6.94
N PHE A 35 -13.84 2.47 7.17
CA PHE A 35 -13.83 3.69 6.38
C PHE A 35 -13.46 3.44 4.90
N LEU A 36 -12.43 2.61 4.64
CA LEU A 36 -12.01 2.26 3.29
C LEU A 36 -12.98 1.27 2.63
N ALA A 37 -13.57 0.37 3.42
CA ALA A 37 -14.56 -0.59 2.94
C ALA A 37 -15.82 0.10 2.36
N ARG A 38 -16.20 1.27 2.90
CA ARG A 38 -17.29 2.09 2.34
C ARG A 38 -16.91 2.71 0.99
N ILE A 39 -15.67 3.16 0.84
CA ILE A 39 -15.18 3.83 -0.37
C ILE A 39 -14.94 2.85 -1.51
N LYS A 40 -14.65 1.58 -1.18
CA LYS A 40 -14.48 0.46 -2.12
C LYS A 40 -15.50 0.45 -3.27
N LYS A 41 -16.77 0.76 -2.97
CA LYS A 41 -17.88 0.77 -3.95
C LYS A 41 -17.85 1.95 -4.93
N ASN A 42 -17.19 3.06 -4.60
CA ASN A 42 -17.12 4.24 -5.47
C ASN A 42 -15.68 4.71 -5.69
N ARG A 43 -15.16 4.49 -6.91
CA ARG A 43 -13.78 4.82 -7.29
C ARG A 43 -13.52 6.33 -7.28
N GLU A 44 -14.49 7.14 -7.72
CA GLU A 44 -14.30 8.59 -7.83
C GLU A 44 -14.05 9.25 -6.46
N ASN A 45 -14.71 8.74 -5.42
CA ASN A 45 -14.60 9.25 -4.04
C ASN A 45 -13.23 8.98 -3.38
N MET A 46 -12.37 8.16 -3.99
CA MET A 46 -11.07 7.84 -3.38
C MET A 46 -9.99 8.88 -3.69
N ASN A 47 -10.13 9.65 -4.78
CA ASN A 47 -9.14 10.63 -5.17
C ASN A 47 -9.09 11.78 -4.16
N GLY A 48 -7.93 11.96 -3.52
CA GLY A 48 -7.74 12.98 -2.48
C GLY A 48 -8.21 12.56 -1.09
N LYS A 49 -8.63 11.30 -0.88
CA LYS A 49 -9.07 10.87 0.46
C LYS A 49 -7.88 10.72 1.41
N LYS A 50 -8.05 11.28 2.60
CA LYS A 50 -7.15 11.09 3.75
C LYS A 50 -7.34 9.70 4.35
N ILE A 51 -6.24 8.97 4.50
CA ILE A 51 -6.14 7.65 5.10
C ILE A 51 -5.38 7.80 6.42
N TRP A 52 -6.08 7.55 7.52
CA TRP A 52 -5.49 7.42 8.85
C TRP A 52 -5.02 6.00 9.13
N SER A 53 -5.67 5.01 8.52
CA SER A 53 -5.41 3.59 8.74
C SER A 53 -4.19 3.09 7.97
N ARG A 54 -3.02 3.08 8.63
CA ARG A 54 -1.76 2.58 8.05
C ARG A 54 -1.70 1.06 7.89
N ARG A 55 -2.52 0.32 8.64
CA ARG A 55 -2.58 -1.16 8.67
C ARG A 55 -3.38 -1.78 7.52
N SER A 56 -4.17 -0.96 6.81
CA SER A 56 -5.01 -1.41 5.71
C SER A 56 -4.15 -1.79 4.50
N SER A 57 -4.57 -2.85 3.81
CA SER A 57 -3.88 -3.36 2.64
C SER A 57 -4.44 -2.72 1.38
N ILE A 58 -3.60 -2.53 0.37
CA ILE A 58 -4.02 -1.97 -0.91
C ILE A 58 -4.70 -3.07 -1.71
N LEU A 59 -6.01 -2.90 -1.94
CA LEU A 59 -6.80 -3.75 -2.82
C LEU A 59 -6.59 -3.37 -4.28
N PRO A 60 -6.75 -4.32 -5.22
CA PRO A 60 -6.69 -4.05 -6.67
C PRO A 60 -7.72 -3.01 -7.13
N GLU A 61 -8.79 -2.81 -6.37
CA GLU A 61 -9.85 -1.85 -6.69
C GLU A 61 -9.43 -0.38 -6.50
N PHE A 62 -8.36 -0.13 -5.74
CA PHE A 62 -7.83 1.22 -5.50
C PHE A 62 -6.78 1.66 -6.53
N VAL A 63 -6.45 0.81 -7.49
CA VAL A 63 -5.47 1.12 -8.54
C VAL A 63 -5.95 2.30 -9.38
N GLY A 64 -5.07 3.27 -9.62
CA GLY A 64 -5.38 4.51 -10.32
C GLY A 64 -5.80 5.67 -9.41
N SER A 65 -6.22 5.41 -8.17
CA SER A 65 -6.58 6.46 -7.23
C SER A 65 -5.35 7.11 -6.58
N THR A 66 -5.51 8.38 -6.19
CA THR A 66 -4.49 9.10 -5.43
C THR A 66 -4.95 9.32 -3.99
N VAL A 67 -4.21 8.79 -3.03
CA VAL A 67 -4.57 8.80 -1.61
C VAL A 67 -3.60 9.64 -0.79
N LEU A 68 -4.06 10.12 0.37
CA LEU A 68 -3.28 10.93 1.31
C LEU A 68 -3.03 10.10 2.58
N ILE A 69 -1.82 9.59 2.78
CA ILE A 69 -1.48 8.65 3.85
C ILE A 69 -0.87 9.38 5.05
N TYR A 70 -1.42 9.18 6.25
CA TYR A 70 -0.93 9.82 7.48
C TYR A 70 0.46 9.30 7.92
N ASN A 71 1.42 10.20 8.12
CA ASN A 71 2.79 9.88 8.55
C ASN A 71 3.07 10.18 10.04
N GLY A 72 2.04 10.55 10.82
CA GLY A 72 2.19 11.00 12.22
C GLY A 72 2.17 12.52 12.40
N LYS A 73 2.27 13.30 11.33
CA LYS A 73 2.18 14.77 11.37
C LYS A 73 1.31 15.31 10.24
N ASN A 74 1.61 14.92 9.01
CA ASN A 74 0.96 15.35 7.77
C ASN A 74 0.49 14.12 6.97
N HIS A 75 -0.28 14.36 5.92
CA HIS A 75 -0.63 13.32 4.97
C HIS A 75 0.26 13.40 3.72
N VAL A 76 0.90 12.30 3.38
CA VAL A 76 1.74 12.15 2.18
C VAL A 76 0.85 11.71 1.02
N ARG A 77 0.89 12.46 -0.08
CA ARG A 77 0.14 12.12 -1.30
C ARG A 77 0.85 11.00 -2.05
N CYS A 78 0.13 9.91 -2.32
CA CYS A 78 0.65 8.76 -3.07
C CYS A 78 -0.36 8.31 -4.12
N LYS A 79 0.08 8.19 -5.38
CA LYS A 79 -0.69 7.55 -6.45
C LYS A 79 -0.53 6.03 -6.37
N ILE A 80 -1.64 5.29 -6.42
CA ILE A 80 -1.63 3.82 -6.35
C ILE A 80 -1.43 3.24 -7.75
N THR A 81 -0.42 2.39 -7.88
CA THR A 81 -0.05 1.65 -9.09
C THR A 81 -0.19 0.15 -8.81
N GLU A 82 -0.26 -0.67 -9.85
CA GLU A 82 -0.45 -2.13 -9.71
C GLU A 82 0.62 -2.80 -8.85
N GLY A 83 1.89 -2.41 -9.00
CA GLY A 83 2.99 -2.91 -8.15
C GLY A 83 2.91 -2.54 -6.67
N LYS A 84 1.87 -1.83 -6.21
CA LYS A 84 1.61 -1.51 -4.79
C LYS A 84 0.51 -2.39 -4.18
N VAL A 85 -0.23 -3.14 -5.00
CA VAL A 85 -1.29 -4.04 -4.51
C VAL A 85 -0.65 -5.13 -3.64
N GLY A 86 -1.33 -5.51 -2.56
CA GLY A 86 -0.81 -6.49 -1.58
C GLY A 86 0.02 -5.87 -0.43
N HIS A 87 0.60 -4.68 -0.64
CA HIS A 87 1.32 -3.94 0.39
C HIS A 87 0.37 -3.14 1.31
N LYS A 88 0.87 -2.70 2.47
CA LYS A 88 0.12 -1.81 3.38
C LYS A 88 0.29 -0.35 3.01
N PHE A 89 -0.74 0.47 3.23
CA PHE A 89 -0.63 1.92 3.07
C PHE A 89 0.51 2.53 3.90
N GLY A 90 0.77 1.98 5.09
CA GLY A 90 1.81 2.47 6.00
C GLY A 90 3.26 2.34 5.48
N GLU A 91 3.51 1.49 4.48
CA GLU A 91 4.86 1.29 3.90
C GLU A 91 5.28 2.47 3.01
N PHE A 92 4.31 3.13 2.38
CA PHE A 92 4.56 4.24 1.46
C PHE A 92 4.73 5.59 2.16
N ALA A 93 4.51 5.65 3.48
CA ALA A 93 4.64 6.87 4.28
C ALA A 93 5.63 6.65 5.44
N PHE A 94 6.85 7.14 5.27
CA PHE A 94 7.86 7.13 6.33
C PHE A 94 7.45 8.03 7.50
N THR A 95 7.53 7.50 8.72
CA THR A 95 7.15 8.21 9.96
C THR A 95 8.31 8.91 10.64
N GLN A 96 9.53 8.42 10.43
CA GLN A 96 10.73 9.05 11.00
C GLN A 96 11.41 9.93 9.96
N ARG A 97 11.95 11.05 10.42
CA ARG A 97 12.93 11.82 9.65
C ARG A 97 14.20 10.98 9.56
N ARG A 98 14.65 10.66 8.34
CA ARG A 98 15.95 10.02 8.13
C ARG A 98 17.04 10.94 8.68
N ARG A 99 17.77 10.48 9.68
CA ARG A 99 19.03 11.12 10.12
C ARG A 99 20.14 10.57 9.23
N PRO A 100 21.06 11.40 8.72
CA PRO A 100 22.22 10.87 8.02
C PRO A 100 22.98 9.94 8.96
N HIS A 101 23.38 8.77 8.45
CA HIS A 101 24.30 7.89 9.17
C HIS A 101 25.62 8.64 9.33
N ARG A 102 26.10 8.80 10.57
CA ARG A 102 27.39 9.45 10.85
C ARG A 102 28.50 8.45 10.48
N THR A 103 29.03 8.51 9.26
CA THR A 103 30.30 7.87 8.98
C THR A 103 31.40 8.63 9.74
N ILE A 104 32.27 7.90 10.44
CA ILE A 104 33.39 8.48 11.20
C ILE A 104 34.38 9.18 10.24
N THR A 105 34.43 8.73 8.99
CA THR A 105 35.24 9.30 7.91
C THR A 105 34.42 10.31 7.09
N GLY A 106 34.91 11.54 7.03
CA GLY A 106 34.52 12.53 6.03
C GLY A 106 33.37 13.45 6.43
N LYS A 107 33.71 14.72 6.57
CA LYS A 107 32.85 15.89 6.82
C LYS A 107 31.76 16.00 5.73
N GLY A 108 30.67 15.25 5.87
CA GLY A 108 29.56 15.26 4.93
C GLY A 108 28.89 16.64 4.92
N ASN A 109 28.93 17.31 3.76
CA ASN A 109 28.31 18.60 3.52
C ASN A 109 26.87 18.60 4.04
N GLN A 110 26.60 19.39 5.08
CA GLN A 110 25.25 19.59 5.60
C GLN A 110 24.49 20.40 4.55
N GLY A 111 23.80 19.71 3.64
CA GLY A 111 22.93 20.34 2.66
C GLY A 111 21.95 21.27 3.37
N LYS A 112 22.12 22.58 3.13
CA LYS A 112 21.24 23.65 3.63
C LYS A 112 19.80 23.25 3.39
N GLY A 113 19.02 23.15 4.46
CA GLY A 113 17.59 22.89 4.38
C GLY A 113 16.95 23.89 3.43
N ARG A 114 16.34 23.39 2.36
CA ARG A 114 15.55 24.22 1.45
C ARG A 114 14.33 24.69 2.26
N LYS A 115 14.23 26.02 2.38
CA LYS A 115 13.19 26.76 3.11
C LYS A 115 11.81 26.49 2.50
#